data_AF-A0A3A6EX36-F1
#
_entry.id   AF-A0A3A6EX36-F1
#
_cell.length_a   1.000
_cell.length_b   1.000
_cell.length_c   1.000
_cell.angle_alpha   90.00
_cell.angle_beta   90.00
_cell.angle_gamma   90.00
#
_symmetry.space_group_name_H-M   'P 1'
#
loop_
_entity.id
_entity.type
_entity.pdbx_description
1 polymer ?
#
loop_
_entity_poly.entity_id
_entity_poly.type
_entity_poly.pdbx_seq_one_letter_code
_entity_poly.pdbx_strand_id
1 'polypeptide(L)'
;MIAENNERKRNILWRTAISVSSIVIILIAVYFIVRMFTANPMEGSWVDEDSGRMIEIQGNEIAKVEWQDEADGSLQVVNMAYTLDRDSKIFSLHVDEVAVEKAVESGMSKETVENVVTSLEGNYDYNIEQNVLTLTEREYGDQMTFEKQ
;
A
#
# COMPACT_ATOMS: atom_id res chain seq x y z
N MET A 1 55.47 27.80 -18.20
CA MET A 1 55.31 27.11 -16.89
C MET A 1 53.98 27.40 -16.15
N ILE A 2 53.21 28.46 -16.48
CA ILE A 2 51.93 28.76 -15.78
C ILE A 2 50.73 27.95 -16.35
N ALA A 3 50.72 27.66 -17.66
CA ALA A 3 49.62 26.94 -18.33
C ALA A 3 49.48 25.47 -17.85
N GLU A 4 50.60 24.78 -17.67
CA GLU A 4 50.65 23.35 -17.27
C GLU A 4 50.10 23.11 -15.84
N ASN A 5 50.22 24.11 -14.96
CA ASN A 5 49.67 24.03 -13.60
C ASN A 5 48.13 24.16 -13.60
N ASN A 6 47.57 24.93 -14.53
CA ASN A 6 46.12 25.12 -14.63
C ASN A 6 45.41 23.87 -15.19
N GLU A 7 46.06 23.18 -16.12
CA GLU A 7 45.57 21.90 -16.66
C GLU A 7 45.60 20.77 -15.64
N ARG A 8 46.68 20.67 -14.83
CA ARG A 8 46.76 19.69 -13.74
C ARG A 8 45.67 19.90 -12.68
N LYS A 9 45.42 21.14 -12.26
CA LYS A 9 44.34 21.47 -11.31
C LYS A 9 42.95 21.15 -11.87
N ARG A 10 42.71 21.50 -13.14
CA ARG A 10 41.44 21.22 -13.82
C ARG A 10 41.21 19.71 -13.97
N ASN A 11 42.25 18.94 -14.32
CA ASN A 11 42.17 17.47 -14.43
C ASN A 11 41.84 16.80 -13.08
N ILE A 12 42.44 17.28 -11.98
CA ILE A 12 42.11 16.80 -10.63
C ILE A 12 40.64 17.12 -10.31
N LEU A 13 40.18 18.36 -10.56
CA LEU A 13 38.79 18.75 -10.36
C LEU A 13 37.80 17.93 -11.19
N TRP A 14 38.09 17.66 -12.46
CA TRP A 14 37.23 16.82 -13.32
C TRP A 14 37.21 15.36 -12.86
N ARG A 15 38.35 14.79 -12.46
CA ARG A 15 38.40 13.42 -11.91
C ARG A 15 37.64 13.30 -10.59
N THR A 16 37.79 14.28 -9.70
CA THR A 16 37.03 14.31 -8.44
C THR A 16 35.54 14.45 -8.73
N ALA A 17 35.13 15.33 -9.64
CA ALA A 17 33.73 15.51 -10.01
C ALA A 17 33.11 14.22 -10.60
N ILE A 18 33.82 13.54 -11.50
CA ILE A 18 33.36 12.26 -12.08
C ILE A 18 33.28 11.17 -10.99
N SER A 19 34.27 11.08 -10.10
CA SER A 19 34.26 10.10 -9.01
C SER A 19 33.10 10.33 -8.03
N VAL A 20 32.84 11.59 -7.67
CA VAL A 20 31.73 11.96 -6.79
C VAL A 20 30.39 11.68 -7.46
N SER A 21 30.25 11.99 -8.75
CA SER A 21 29.03 11.68 -9.52
C SER A 21 28.73 10.18 -9.56
N SER A 22 29.73 9.33 -9.78
CA SER A 22 29.53 7.88 -9.78
C SER A 22 29.07 7.37 -8.41
N ILE A 23 29.63 7.90 -7.32
CA ILE A 23 29.21 7.53 -5.96
C ILE A 23 27.78 7.96 -5.69
N VAL A 24 27.39 9.17 -6.10
CA VAL A 24 26.01 9.68 -5.94
C VAL A 24 25.01 8.81 -6.69
N ILE A 25 25.32 8.40 -7.93
CA ILE A 25 24.45 7.49 -8.70
C ILE A 25 24.28 6.15 -7.98
N ILE A 26 25.36 5.58 -7.43
CA ILE A 26 25.30 4.33 -6.67
C ILE A 26 24.43 4.49 -5.43
N LEU A 27 24.57 5.59 -4.68
CA LEU A 27 23.73 5.87 -3.51
C LEU A 27 22.25 6.00 -3.86
N ILE A 28 21.93 6.67 -4.97
CA ILE A 28 20.56 6.77 -5.47
C ILE A 28 20.02 5.39 -5.85
N ALA A 29 20.80 4.58 -6.58
CA ALA A 29 20.40 3.22 -6.95
C ALA A 29 20.14 2.33 -5.72
N VAL A 30 21.03 2.38 -4.71
CA VAL A 30 20.85 1.66 -3.44
C VAL A 30 19.60 2.15 -2.72
N TYR A 31 19.36 3.45 -2.67
CA TYR A 31 18.15 4.03 -2.06
C TYR A 31 16.88 3.50 -2.75
N PHE A 32 16.84 3.49 -4.08
CA PHE A 32 15.69 2.94 -4.82
C PHE A 32 15.51 1.44 -4.59
N ILE A 33 16.60 0.66 -4.54
CA ILE A 33 16.57 -0.77 -4.24
C ILE A 33 15.98 -1.00 -2.84
N VAL A 34 16.53 -0.34 -1.81
CA VAL A 34 16.03 -0.47 -0.43
C VAL A 34 14.57 -0.08 -0.37
N ARG A 35 14.20 1.08 -0.93
CA ARG A 35 12.80 1.54 -0.96
C ARG A 35 11.87 0.55 -1.67
N MET A 36 12.30 -0.06 -2.77
CA MET A 36 11.51 -1.06 -3.49
C MET A 36 11.28 -2.33 -2.65
N PHE A 37 12.27 -2.75 -1.86
CA PHE A 37 12.14 -3.92 -0.99
C PHE A 37 11.47 -3.62 0.36
N THR A 38 11.52 -2.37 0.86
CA THR A 38 10.90 -1.97 2.14
C THR A 38 9.51 -1.35 1.97
N ALA A 39 9.08 -0.95 0.78
CA ALA A 39 7.73 -0.43 0.54
C ALA A 39 6.69 -1.51 0.86
N ASN A 40 5.56 -1.13 1.47
CA ASN A 40 4.44 -2.05 1.66
C ASN A 40 3.90 -2.44 0.27
N PRO A 41 4.01 -3.72 -0.14
CA PRO A 41 3.62 -4.15 -1.48
C PRO A 41 2.11 -4.04 -1.70
N MET A 42 1.33 -4.06 -0.62
CA MET A 42 -0.12 -3.91 -0.63
C MET A 42 -0.58 -2.45 -0.60
N GLU A 43 0.32 -1.47 -0.45
CA GLU A 43 -0.07 -0.06 -0.45
C GLU A 43 -0.65 0.38 -1.82
N GLY A 44 -1.80 1.06 -1.77
CA GLY A 44 -2.53 1.53 -2.95
C GLY A 44 -4.03 1.25 -2.89
N SER A 45 -4.72 1.60 -3.97
CA SER A 45 -6.15 1.36 -4.18
C SER A 45 -6.37 0.07 -4.96
N TRP A 46 -7.23 -0.79 -4.43
CA TRP A 46 -7.54 -2.10 -4.96
C TRP A 46 -9.05 -2.21 -5.17
N VAL A 47 -9.50 -2.63 -6.34
CA VAL A 47 -10.92 -2.75 -6.69
C VAL A 47 -11.26 -4.23 -6.83
N ASP A 48 -12.26 -4.68 -6.09
CA ASP A 48 -12.81 -6.02 -6.14
C ASP A 48 -13.48 -6.25 -7.49
N GLU A 49 -13.10 -7.33 -8.19
CA GLU A 49 -13.54 -7.63 -9.55
C GLU A 49 -15.05 -7.92 -9.62
N ASP A 50 -15.61 -8.53 -8.57
CA ASP A 50 -16.99 -9.03 -8.56
C ASP A 50 -17.98 -7.98 -8.04
N SER A 51 -17.64 -7.32 -6.93
CA SER A 51 -18.53 -6.42 -6.21
C SER A 51 -18.32 -4.94 -6.54
N GLY A 52 -17.22 -4.59 -7.21
CA GLY A 52 -16.84 -3.19 -7.46
C GLY A 52 -16.47 -2.41 -6.18
N ARG A 53 -16.31 -3.10 -5.05
CA ARG A 53 -15.85 -2.55 -3.77
C ARG A 53 -14.39 -2.13 -3.89
N MET A 54 -14.02 -1.00 -3.32
CA MET A 54 -12.63 -0.54 -3.29
C MET A 54 -12.05 -0.67 -1.89
N ILE A 55 -10.80 -1.13 -1.80
CA ILE A 55 -10.00 -1.12 -0.58
C ILE A 55 -8.74 -0.29 -0.83
N GLU A 56 -8.58 0.81 -0.10
CA GLU A 56 -7.37 1.63 -0.09
C GLU A 56 -6.51 1.25 1.12
N ILE A 57 -5.37 0.59 0.88
CA ILE A 57 -4.43 0.23 1.93
C ILE A 57 -3.41 1.36 2.08
N GLN A 58 -3.43 2.01 3.24
CA GLN A 58 -2.58 3.15 3.55
C GLN A 58 -1.41 2.73 4.43
N GLY A 59 -0.23 3.37 4.28
CA GLY A 59 0.98 3.01 5.04
C GLY A 59 0.93 3.22 6.57
N ASN A 60 -0.17 3.73 7.12
CA ASN A 60 -0.38 4.00 8.54
C ASN A 60 -1.25 2.94 9.25
N GLU A 61 -1.27 1.69 8.76
CA GLU A 61 -2.06 0.58 9.32
C GLU A 61 -3.59 0.80 9.23
N ILE A 62 -4.02 1.70 8.33
CA ILE A 62 -5.44 1.94 8.02
C ILE A 62 -5.76 1.42 6.63
N ALA A 63 -6.82 0.63 6.52
CA ALA A 63 -7.43 0.22 5.27
C ALA A 63 -8.79 0.93 5.14
N LYS A 64 -8.98 1.74 4.11
CA LYS A 64 -10.32 2.31 3.83
C LYS A 64 -11.07 1.36 2.93
N VAL A 65 -12.28 1.01 3.33
CA VAL A 65 -13.19 0.19 2.55
C VAL A 65 -14.29 1.10 2.02
N GLU A 66 -14.43 1.14 0.70
CA GLU A 66 -15.44 1.92 0.00
C GLU A 66 -16.36 0.99 -0.77
N TRP A 67 -17.68 1.15 -0.60
CA TRP A 67 -18.68 0.41 -1.36
C TRP A 67 -19.86 1.30 -1.71
N GLN A 68 -20.60 0.94 -2.75
CA GLN A 68 -21.83 1.62 -3.11
C GLN A 68 -23.01 0.92 -2.40
N ASP A 69 -23.83 1.68 -1.68
CA ASP A 69 -25.05 1.15 -1.06
C ASP A 69 -26.07 0.79 -2.15
N GLU A 70 -26.57 -0.44 -2.12
CA GLU A 70 -27.50 -0.95 -3.13
C GLU A 70 -28.88 -0.28 -3.08
N ALA A 71 -29.28 0.27 -1.92
CA ALA A 71 -30.61 0.81 -1.72
C ALA A 71 -30.75 2.23 -2.30
N ASP A 72 -29.73 3.07 -2.15
CA ASP A 72 -29.76 4.48 -2.57
C ASP A 72 -28.61 4.91 -3.49
N GLY A 73 -27.65 4.02 -3.77
CA GLY A 73 -26.49 4.29 -4.60
C GLY A 73 -25.45 5.21 -3.96
N SER A 74 -25.57 5.51 -2.66
CA SER A 74 -24.62 6.34 -1.93
C SER A 74 -23.27 5.64 -1.77
N LEU A 75 -22.18 6.40 -1.84
CA LEU A 75 -20.84 5.89 -1.57
C LEU A 75 -20.61 5.85 -0.06
N GLN A 76 -20.38 4.66 0.46
CA GLN A 76 -20.12 4.37 1.85
C GLN A 76 -18.64 4.14 2.06
N VAL A 77 -18.04 4.79 3.07
CA VAL A 77 -16.61 4.71 3.36
C VAL A 77 -16.40 4.44 4.84
N VAL A 78 -15.66 3.38 5.16
CA VAL A 78 -15.30 3.02 6.54
C VAL A 78 -13.84 2.67 6.63
N ASN A 79 -13.20 3.14 7.71
CA ASN A 79 -11.82 2.82 8.00
C ASN A 79 -11.76 1.55 8.85
N MET A 80 -10.89 0.62 8.48
CA MET A 80 -10.53 -0.56 9.25
C MET A 80 -9.05 -0.48 9.63
N ALA A 81 -8.68 -1.12 10.73
CA ALA A 81 -7.29 -1.31 11.08
C ALA A 81 -6.76 -2.57 10.38
N TYR A 82 -5.49 -2.58 9.98
CA TYR A 82 -4.86 -3.78 9.44
C TYR A 82 -3.48 -4.03 10.04
N THR A 83 -3.09 -5.30 10.07
CA THR A 83 -1.70 -5.70 10.33
C THR A 83 -1.17 -6.51 9.16
N LEU A 84 0.13 -6.34 8.87
CA LEU A 84 0.79 -6.96 7.72
C LEU A 84 2.09 -7.65 8.16
N ASP A 85 2.07 -8.98 8.17
CA ASP A 85 3.27 -9.80 8.28
C ASP A 85 3.79 -10.13 6.88
N ARG A 86 4.91 -9.51 6.52
CA ARG A 86 5.53 -9.64 5.20
C ARG A 86 6.40 -10.89 5.06
N ASP A 87 6.86 -11.43 6.18
CA ASP A 87 7.69 -12.63 6.20
C ASP A 87 6.81 -13.86 6.01
N SER A 88 5.68 -13.89 6.71
CA SER A 88 4.68 -14.97 6.62
C SER A 88 3.64 -14.75 5.51
N LYS A 89 3.64 -13.57 4.87
CA LYS A 89 2.63 -13.12 3.90
C LYS A 89 1.19 -13.15 4.44
N ILE A 90 1.01 -12.67 5.66
CA ILE A 90 -0.29 -12.62 6.33
C ILE A 90 -0.77 -11.18 6.37
N PHE A 91 -1.99 -10.95 5.89
CA PHE A 91 -2.70 -9.70 6.02
C PHE A 91 -3.91 -9.92 6.93
N SER A 92 -4.00 -9.16 8.01
CA SER A 92 -5.11 -9.28 8.96
C SER A 92 -5.88 -7.98 9.01
N LEU A 93 -7.19 -8.06 8.85
CA LEU A 93 -8.11 -6.94 8.98
C LEU A 93 -8.81 -7.01 10.34
N HIS A 94 -8.96 -5.87 10.97
CA HIS A 94 -9.59 -5.71 12.27
C HIS A 94 -10.65 -4.62 12.18
N VAL A 95 -11.81 -4.89 12.77
CA VAL A 95 -12.84 -3.87 12.91
C VAL A 95 -12.37 -2.79 13.89
N ASP A 96 -12.44 -1.53 13.46
CA ASP A 96 -12.27 -0.39 14.33
C ASP A 96 -13.66 0.08 14.78
N GLU A 97 -14.06 -0.30 16.00
CA GLU A 97 -15.35 0.06 16.59
C GLU A 97 -15.59 1.58 16.57
N VAL A 98 -14.53 2.39 16.75
CA VAL A 98 -14.63 3.86 16.73
C VAL A 98 -14.89 4.37 15.31
N ALA A 99 -14.32 3.73 14.30
CA ALA A 99 -14.60 4.07 12.91
C ALA A 99 -16.02 3.67 12.50
N VAL A 100 -16.52 2.54 13.00
CA VAL A 100 -17.92 2.11 12.82
C VAL A 100 -18.88 3.09 13.47
N GLU A 101 -18.64 3.52 14.72
CA GLU A 101 -19.48 4.53 15.37
C GLU A 101 -19.54 5.84 14.59
N LYS A 102 -18.39 6.34 14.10
CA LYS A 102 -18.32 7.56 13.26
C LYS A 102 -19.08 7.42 11.94
N ALA A 103 -19.03 6.24 11.33
CA ALA A 103 -19.78 5.92 10.13
C ALA A 103 -21.29 5.96 10.41
N VAL A 104 -21.73 5.41 11.54
CA VAL A 104 -23.15 5.48 11.94
C VAL A 104 -23.58 6.92 12.24
N GLU A 105 -22.74 7.70 12.92
CA GLU A 105 -23.00 9.12 13.19
C GLU A 105 -23.10 9.97 11.92
N SER A 106 -22.42 9.59 10.83
CA SER A 106 -22.50 10.29 9.54
C SER A 106 -23.78 9.98 8.75
N GLY A 107 -24.65 9.12 9.28
CA GLY A 107 -25.95 8.77 8.71
C GLY A 107 -25.99 7.39 8.05
N MET A 108 -24.93 6.58 8.17
CA MET A 108 -24.87 5.24 7.61
C MET A 108 -25.66 4.24 8.48
N SER A 109 -26.22 3.20 7.85
CA SER A 109 -26.89 2.13 8.57
C SER A 109 -25.89 1.30 9.38
N LYS A 110 -26.07 1.24 10.70
CA LYS A 110 -25.22 0.45 11.61
C LYS A 110 -25.14 -1.01 11.18
N GLU A 111 -26.28 -1.62 10.88
CA GLU A 111 -26.35 -3.02 10.44
C GLU A 111 -25.57 -3.24 9.15
N THR A 112 -25.70 -2.33 8.16
CA THR A 112 -24.98 -2.44 6.89
C THR A 112 -23.48 -2.31 7.09
N VAL A 113 -23.04 -1.31 7.88
CA VAL A 113 -21.62 -1.10 8.17
C VAL A 113 -21.03 -2.30 8.90
N GLU A 114 -21.67 -2.75 9.99
CA GLU A 114 -21.21 -3.91 10.77
C GLU A 114 -21.12 -5.16 9.92
N ASN A 115 -22.13 -5.47 9.11
CA ASN A 115 -22.11 -6.64 8.23
C ASN A 115 -20.94 -6.60 7.24
N VAL A 116 -20.65 -5.44 6.63
CA VAL A 116 -19.56 -5.29 5.67
C VAL A 116 -18.20 -5.43 6.36
N VAL A 117 -17.96 -4.71 7.45
CA VAL A 117 -16.65 -4.74 8.11
C VAL A 117 -16.38 -6.08 8.80
N THR A 118 -17.40 -6.71 9.40
CA THR A 118 -17.27 -8.04 9.99
C THR A 118 -17.08 -9.13 8.92
N SER A 119 -17.66 -8.98 7.72
CA SER A 119 -17.39 -9.91 6.62
C SER A 119 -15.96 -9.86 6.09
N LEU A 120 -15.28 -8.73 6.28
CA LEU A 120 -13.89 -8.51 5.87
C LEU A 120 -12.90 -8.71 7.01
N GLU A 121 -13.39 -8.87 8.24
CA GLU A 121 -12.55 -9.13 9.40
C GLU A 121 -12.01 -10.56 9.32
N GLY A 122 -10.68 -10.70 9.43
CA GLY A 122 -10.08 -12.01 9.32
C GLY A 122 -8.58 -11.96 9.07
N ASN A 123 -8.00 -13.16 8.96
CA ASN A 123 -6.62 -13.37 8.59
C ASN A 123 -6.57 -13.96 7.18
N TYR A 124 -5.81 -13.33 6.30
CA TYR A 124 -5.68 -13.69 4.90
C TYR A 124 -4.22 -13.99 4.58
N ASP A 125 -3.99 -15.09 3.87
CA ASP A 125 -2.75 -15.26 3.11
C ASP A 125 -2.85 -14.40 1.85
N TYR A 126 -1.93 -13.44 1.68
CA TYR A 126 -1.96 -12.54 0.54
C TYR A 126 -0.94 -12.93 -0.52
N ASN A 127 -1.34 -12.78 -1.78
CA ASN A 127 -0.45 -12.89 -2.93
C ASN A 127 -0.64 -11.68 -3.85
N ILE A 128 0.46 -11.12 -4.35
CA ILE A 128 0.41 -10.04 -5.34
C ILE A 128 1.14 -10.53 -6.58
N GLU A 129 0.40 -10.64 -7.68
CA GLU A 129 0.94 -10.96 -8.99
C GLU A 129 0.64 -9.82 -9.96
N GLN A 130 1.70 -9.14 -10.40
CA GLN A 130 1.62 -7.94 -11.23
C GLN A 130 0.81 -6.82 -10.56
N ASN A 131 -0.48 -6.72 -10.88
CA ASN A 131 -1.43 -5.74 -10.38
C ASN A 131 -2.68 -6.40 -9.76
N VAL A 132 -2.62 -7.70 -9.51
CA VAL A 132 -3.71 -8.47 -8.92
C VAL A 132 -3.33 -8.87 -7.50
N LEU A 133 -4.13 -8.43 -6.54
CA LEU A 133 -4.06 -8.84 -5.14
C LEU A 133 -5.07 -9.97 -4.92
N THR A 134 -4.59 -11.12 -4.48
CA THR A 134 -5.44 -12.22 -4.05
C THR A 134 -5.32 -12.37 -2.54
N LEU A 135 -6.45 -12.28 -1.84
CA LEU A 135 -6.56 -12.56 -0.41
C LEU A 135 -7.24 -13.93 -0.27
N THR A 136 -6.55 -14.89 0.35
CA THR A 136 -7.12 -16.21 0.67
C THR A 136 -7.35 -16.30 2.17
N GLU A 137 -8.59 -16.47 2.58
CA GLU A 137 -8.95 -16.60 3.99
C GLU A 137 -8.35 -17.87 4.59
N ARG A 138 -7.71 -17.75 5.75
CA ARG A 138 -6.97 -18.86 6.34
C ARG A 138 -7.85 -19.91 7.00
N GLU A 139 -9.02 -19.52 7.46
CA GLU A 139 -9.95 -20.41 8.16
C GLU A 139 -10.78 -21.25 7.18
N TYR A 140 -11.30 -20.62 6.14
CA TYR A 140 -12.27 -21.24 5.23
C TYR A 140 -11.73 -21.46 3.82
N GLY A 141 -10.63 -20.80 3.43
CA GLY A 141 -10.02 -20.91 2.11
C GLY A 141 -10.70 -20.08 1.02
N ASP A 142 -11.67 -19.24 1.40
CA ASP A 142 -12.36 -18.35 0.46
C ASP A 142 -11.38 -17.32 -0.11
N GLN A 143 -11.53 -17.03 -1.41
CA GLN A 143 -10.62 -16.15 -2.13
C GLN A 143 -11.33 -14.88 -2.59
N MET A 144 -10.70 -13.74 -2.35
CA MET A 144 -11.09 -12.45 -2.90
C MET A 144 -9.97 -11.94 -3.80
N THR A 145 -10.35 -11.41 -4.97
CA THR A 145 -9.40 -10.92 -5.97
C THR A 145 -9.67 -9.45 -6.24
N PHE A 146 -8.61 -8.66 -6.18
CA PHE A 146 -8.65 -7.22 -6.41
C PHE A 146 -7.66 -6.81 -7.47
N GLU A 147 -8.06 -5.88 -8.34
CA GLU A 147 -7.19 -5.24 -9.32
C GLU A 147 -6.71 -3.89 -8.80
N LYS A 148 -5.43 -3.60 -9.03
CA LYS A 148 -4.84 -2.30 -8.69
C LYS A 148 -5.37 -1.22 -9.63
N GLN A 149 -5.88 -0.13 -9.05
CA GLN A 149 -6.33 1.04 -9.81
C GLN A 149 -5.17 1.91 -10.34
#